data_AF-Q11D59-F1
#
_entry.id   AF-Q11D59-F1
#
_cell.length_a   1.000
_cell.length_b   1.000
_cell.length_c   1.000
_cell.angle_alpha   90.00
_cell.angle_beta   90.00
_cell.angle_gamma   90.00
#
_symmetry.space_group_name_H-M   'P 1'
#
loop_
_entity.id
_entity.type
_entity.pdbx_description
1 polymer ?
#
loop_
_entity_poly.entity_id
_entity_poly.type
_entity_poly.pdbx_seq_one_letter_code
_entity_poly.pdbx_strand_id
1 'polypeptide(L)'
;MSKNAIPDFNDRRKQQAEARQAMLEKFRSAPGPDDPRMIEKRREREAIAAARAKRQAERERARQAEEAELARQAEIAAAAAAETERLAAEEAARLAAEEAELDRLLKAEQKAARDARYAARKAAKKDRRKGGGRGY
;
A
#
# COMPACT_ATOMS: atom_id res chain seq x y z
N MET A 1 -25.02 -52.91 33.40
CA MET A 1 -26.08 -51.88 33.41
C MET A 1 -25.69 -50.80 34.42
N SER A 2 -25.01 -49.73 33.97
CA SER A 2 -24.64 -48.61 34.84
C SER A 2 -25.89 -47.88 35.30
N LYS A 3 -26.18 -47.90 36.60
CA LYS A 3 -27.27 -47.11 37.18
C LYS A 3 -26.84 -45.65 37.24
N ASN A 4 -27.15 -44.88 36.21
CA ASN A 4 -27.18 -43.41 36.31
C ASN A 4 -28.36 -43.03 37.21
N ALA A 5 -28.16 -43.16 38.53
CA ALA A 5 -29.11 -42.69 39.53
C ALA A 5 -29.02 -41.16 39.60
N ILE A 6 -30.12 -40.47 39.31
CA ILE A 6 -30.21 -39.03 39.50
C ILE A 6 -30.13 -38.78 41.01
N PRO A 7 -29.14 -38.01 41.52
CA PRO A 7 -28.98 -37.79 42.95
C PRO A 7 -30.25 -37.16 43.53
N ASP A 8 -30.74 -37.69 44.64
CA ASP A 8 -31.93 -37.14 45.28
C ASP A 8 -31.65 -35.75 45.89
N PHE A 9 -32.68 -35.07 46.37
CA PHE A 9 -32.51 -33.71 46.94
C PHE A 9 -31.56 -33.70 48.15
N ASN A 10 -31.61 -34.73 49.00
CA ASN A 10 -30.78 -34.83 50.18
C ASN A 10 -29.32 -35.13 49.83
N ASP A 11 -29.09 -35.97 48.81
CA ASP A 11 -27.76 -36.24 48.26
C ASP A 11 -27.14 -34.97 47.68
N ARG A 12 -27.90 -34.19 46.91
CA ARG A 12 -27.42 -32.89 46.38
C ARG A 12 -27.09 -31.91 47.51
N ARG A 13 -27.92 -31.85 48.56
CA ARG A 13 -27.68 -30.97 49.72
C ARG A 13 -26.42 -31.38 50.49
N LYS A 14 -26.20 -32.69 50.70
CA LYS A 14 -24.99 -33.22 51.33
C LYS A 14 -23.75 -32.91 50.50
N GLN A 15 -23.79 -33.19 49.19
CA GLN A 15 -22.70 -32.88 48.27
C GLN A 15 -22.34 -31.38 48.27
N GLN A 16 -23.34 -30.48 48.33
CA GLN A 16 -23.08 -29.04 48.46
C GLN A 16 -22.44 -28.66 49.79
N ALA A 17 -22.86 -29.28 50.90
CA ALA A 17 -22.28 -29.03 52.21
C ALA A 17 -20.82 -29.51 52.28
N GLU A 18 -20.55 -30.72 51.78
CA GLU A 18 -19.21 -31.30 51.68
C GLU A 18 -18.32 -30.46 50.75
N ALA A 19 -18.82 -30.01 49.60
CA ALA A 19 -18.07 -29.14 48.70
C ALA A 19 -17.69 -27.80 49.36
N ARG A 20 -18.59 -27.21 50.15
CA ARG A 20 -18.31 -25.97 50.90
C ARG A 20 -17.27 -26.21 52.00
N GLN A 21 -17.39 -27.30 52.75
CA GLN A 21 -16.40 -27.68 53.75
C GLN A 21 -15.03 -27.91 53.12
N ALA A 22 -14.96 -28.68 52.03
CA ALA A 22 -13.72 -28.92 51.30
C ALA A 22 -13.09 -27.64 50.75
N MET A 23 -13.88 -26.66 50.29
CA MET A 23 -13.37 -25.35 49.86
C MET A 23 -12.78 -24.55 51.03
N LEU A 24 -13.44 -24.54 52.18
CA LEU A 24 -12.96 -23.84 53.39
C LEU A 24 -11.70 -24.50 53.95
N GLU A 25 -11.64 -25.83 53.96
CA GLU A 25 -10.46 -26.58 54.38
C GLU A 25 -9.27 -26.31 53.47
N LYS A 26 -9.47 -26.34 52.13
CA LYS A 26 -8.42 -25.97 51.17
C LYS A 26 -7.90 -24.55 51.38
N PHE A 27 -8.78 -23.60 51.72
CA PHE A 27 -8.38 -22.23 52.01
C PHE A 27 -7.58 -22.12 53.32
N ARG A 28 -8.00 -22.83 54.36
CA ARG A 28 -7.28 -22.88 55.65
C ARG A 28 -5.93 -23.58 55.55
N SER A 29 -5.83 -24.63 54.73
CA SER A 29 -4.59 -25.39 54.52
C SER A 29 -3.72 -24.82 53.39
N ALA A 30 -4.15 -23.75 52.72
CA ALA A 30 -3.38 -23.14 51.66
C ALA A 30 -2.11 -22.52 52.25
N PRO A 31 -0.94 -22.75 51.62
CA PRO A 31 0.29 -22.10 52.06
C PRO A 31 0.16 -20.58 51.90
N GLY A 32 0.61 -19.85 52.93
CA GLY A 32 0.62 -18.40 52.94
C GLY A 32 1.58 -17.80 51.90
N PRO A 33 1.52 -16.48 51.69
CA PRO A 33 2.40 -15.78 50.74
C PRO A 33 3.88 -15.86 51.09
N ASP A 34 4.21 -16.12 52.36
CA ASP A 34 5.58 -16.26 52.87
C ASP A 34 6.06 -17.73 52.91
N ASP A 35 5.23 -18.68 52.44
CA ASP A 35 5.67 -20.07 52.30
C ASP A 35 6.78 -20.17 51.24
N PRO A 36 7.92 -20.84 51.54
CA PRO A 36 9.07 -20.90 50.64
C PRO A 36 8.71 -21.48 49.26
N ARG A 37 7.78 -22.44 49.17
CA ARG A 37 7.35 -23.00 47.88
C ARG A 37 6.54 -22.01 47.06
N MET A 38 5.77 -21.13 47.72
CA MET A 38 5.01 -20.08 47.04
C MET A 38 5.91 -18.96 46.55
N ILE A 39 6.95 -18.60 47.33
CA ILE A 39 7.98 -17.64 46.94
C ILE A 39 8.74 -18.13 45.72
N GLU A 40 9.20 -19.38 45.71
CA GLU A 40 9.91 -19.96 44.55
C GLU A 40 9.04 -19.99 43.29
N LYS A 41 7.77 -20.42 43.41
CA LYS A 41 6.82 -20.34 42.28
C LYS A 41 6.61 -18.93 41.77
N ARG A 42 6.57 -17.93 42.66
CA ARG A 42 6.44 -16.52 42.27
C ARG A 42 7.70 -16.06 41.52
N ARG A 43 8.88 -16.37 42.03
CA ARG A 43 10.17 -16.06 41.38
C ARG A 43 10.29 -16.71 40.00
N GLU A 44 9.90 -17.97 39.85
CA GLU A 44 9.87 -18.65 38.56
C GLU A 44 8.93 -17.95 37.55
N ARG A 45 7.72 -17.57 37.99
CA ARG A 45 6.76 -16.85 37.15
C ARG A 45 7.28 -15.47 36.76
N GLU A 46 7.90 -14.74 37.70
CA GLU A 46 8.53 -13.45 37.44
C GLU A 46 9.68 -13.58 36.44
N ALA A 47 10.52 -14.60 36.56
CA ALA A 47 11.60 -14.87 35.61
C ALA A 47 11.06 -15.17 34.20
N ILE A 48 9.99 -15.98 34.10
CA ILE A 48 9.33 -16.27 32.81
C ILE A 48 8.70 -15.01 32.23
N ALA A 49 8.03 -14.20 33.05
CA ALA A 49 7.42 -12.94 32.63
C ALA A 49 8.49 -11.95 32.13
N ALA A 50 9.60 -11.80 32.85
CA ALA A 50 10.73 -10.98 32.43
C ALA A 50 11.34 -11.47 31.11
N ALA A 51 11.50 -12.78 30.92
CA ALA A 51 12.01 -13.35 29.67
C ALA A 51 11.03 -13.15 28.50
N ARG A 52 9.71 -13.19 28.75
CA ARG A 52 8.70 -12.87 27.74
C ARG A 52 8.71 -11.39 27.38
N ALA A 53 8.78 -10.50 28.36
CA ALA A 53 8.84 -9.07 28.15
C ALA A 53 10.08 -8.67 27.32
N LYS A 54 11.24 -9.24 27.61
CA LYS A 54 12.46 -9.05 26.79
C LYS A 54 12.25 -9.46 25.33
N ARG A 55 11.72 -10.66 25.08
CA ARG A 55 11.43 -11.13 23.73
C ARG A 55 10.39 -10.28 23.00
N GLN A 56 9.39 -9.77 23.71
CA GLN A 56 8.39 -8.88 23.12
C GLN A 56 9.01 -7.52 22.74
N ALA A 57 9.82 -6.94 23.62
CA ALA A 57 10.52 -5.69 23.34
C ALA A 57 11.48 -5.82 22.14
N GLU A 58 12.20 -6.94 22.01
CA GLU A 58 13.06 -7.22 20.85
C GLU A 58 12.25 -7.34 19.56
N ARG A 59 11.12 -8.07 19.59
CA ARG A 59 10.22 -8.21 18.43
C ARG A 59 9.57 -6.88 18.04
N GLU A 60 9.20 -6.05 19.00
CA GLU A 60 8.65 -4.72 18.75
C GLU A 60 9.67 -3.81 18.09
N ARG A 61 10.91 -3.79 18.60
CA ARG A 61 12.00 -3.04 17.96
C ARG A 61 12.28 -3.52 16.53
N ALA A 62 12.28 -4.83 16.30
CA ALA A 62 12.46 -5.39 14.96
C ALA A 62 11.32 -4.98 14.02
N ARG A 63 10.06 -5.11 14.46
CA ARG A 63 8.89 -4.69 13.67
C ARG A 63 8.92 -3.20 13.34
N GLN A 64 9.26 -2.35 14.31
CA GLN A 64 9.37 -0.90 14.08
C GLN A 64 10.48 -0.57 13.08
N ALA A 65 11.61 -1.28 13.12
CA ALA A 65 12.67 -1.11 12.14
C ALA A 65 12.24 -1.54 10.73
N GLU A 66 11.59 -2.70 10.60
CA GLU A 66 11.06 -3.17 9.31
C GLU A 66 10.00 -2.24 8.73
N GLU A 67 9.08 -1.75 9.56
CA GLU A 67 8.05 -0.80 9.15
C GLU A 67 8.66 0.53 8.69
N ALA A 68 9.68 1.02 9.41
CA ALA A 68 10.39 2.24 9.02
C ALA A 68 11.14 2.07 7.69
N GLU A 69 11.78 0.93 7.46
CA GLU A 69 12.45 0.62 6.18
C GLU A 69 11.44 0.49 5.04
N LEU A 70 10.31 -0.19 5.26
CA LEU A 70 9.26 -0.30 4.26
C LEU A 70 8.65 1.06 3.90
N ALA A 71 8.42 1.93 4.89
CA ALA A 71 7.95 3.29 4.67
C ALA A 71 8.94 4.10 3.82
N ARG A 72 10.25 4.04 4.14
CA ARG A 72 11.29 4.71 3.34
C ARG A 72 11.34 4.20 1.91
N GLN A 73 11.24 2.88 1.71
CA GLN A 73 11.22 2.29 0.37
C GLN A 73 9.99 2.72 -0.43
N ALA A 74 8.82 2.79 0.23
CA ALA A 74 7.60 3.27 -0.40
C ALA A 74 7.69 4.76 -0.80
N GLU A 75 8.28 5.60 0.05
CA GLU A 75 8.54 7.02 -0.28
C GLU A 75 9.50 7.16 -1.47
N ILE A 76 10.60 6.42 -1.49
CA ILE A 76 11.56 6.42 -2.60
C ILE A 76 10.88 5.95 -3.90
N ALA A 77 10.11 4.87 -3.85
CA ALA A 77 9.40 4.35 -5.01
C ALA A 77 8.36 5.36 -5.53
N ALA A 78 7.62 6.02 -4.65
CA ALA A 78 6.66 7.05 -5.02
C ALA A 78 7.34 8.28 -5.65
N ALA A 79 8.47 8.72 -5.09
CA ALA A 79 9.26 9.82 -5.66
C ALA A 79 9.81 9.47 -7.04
N ALA A 80 10.36 8.26 -7.21
CA ALA A 80 10.84 7.77 -8.51
C ALA A 80 9.71 7.68 -9.54
N ALA A 81 8.54 7.16 -9.16
CA ALA A 81 7.37 7.10 -10.04
C ALA A 81 6.93 8.51 -10.48
N ALA A 82 6.82 9.45 -9.54
CA ALA A 82 6.47 10.84 -9.84
C ALA A 82 7.49 11.52 -10.77
N GLU A 83 8.78 11.25 -10.58
CA GLU A 83 9.83 11.77 -11.47
C GLU A 83 9.72 11.17 -12.88
N THR A 84 9.50 9.85 -12.99
CA THR A 84 9.30 9.22 -14.30
C THR A 84 8.08 9.75 -15.04
N GLU A 85 6.97 9.97 -14.35
CA GLU A 85 5.77 10.56 -14.95
C GLU A 85 6.02 12.01 -15.41
N ARG A 86 6.77 12.79 -14.61
CA ARG A 86 7.15 14.16 -15.00
C ARG A 86 8.02 14.18 -16.25
N LEU A 87 9.04 13.32 -16.30
CA LEU A 87 9.93 13.23 -17.46
C LEU A 87 9.16 12.78 -18.71
N ALA A 88 8.30 11.77 -18.58
CA ALA A 88 7.47 11.31 -19.69
C ALA A 88 6.51 12.41 -20.20
N ALA A 89 5.91 13.20 -19.29
CA ALA A 89 5.06 14.32 -19.67
C ALA A 89 5.84 15.44 -20.36
N GLU A 90 7.06 15.74 -19.90
CA GLU A 90 7.94 16.74 -20.52
C GLU A 90 8.40 16.30 -21.92
N GLU A 91 8.81 15.04 -22.07
CA GLU A 91 9.18 14.47 -23.37
C GLU A 91 8.00 14.48 -24.34
N ALA A 92 6.81 14.07 -23.88
CA ALA A 92 5.60 14.12 -24.71
C ALA A 92 5.26 15.55 -25.15
N ALA A 93 5.40 16.53 -24.26
CA ALA A 93 5.18 17.94 -24.61
C ALA A 93 6.22 18.45 -25.62
N ARG A 94 7.49 18.04 -25.49
CA ARG A 94 8.55 18.38 -26.45
C ARG A 94 8.27 17.79 -27.83
N LEU A 95 7.94 16.50 -27.91
CA LEU A 95 7.63 15.83 -29.17
C LEU A 95 6.42 16.48 -29.85
N ALA A 96 5.36 16.77 -29.09
CA ALA A 96 4.18 17.46 -29.64
C ALA A 96 4.52 18.87 -30.18
N ALA A 97 5.42 19.60 -29.53
CA ALA A 97 5.87 20.90 -30.02
C ALA A 97 6.71 20.77 -31.31
N GLU A 98 7.61 19.79 -31.37
CA GLU A 98 8.43 19.50 -32.55
C GLU A 98 7.56 19.08 -33.74
N GLU A 99 6.60 18.17 -33.53
CA GLU A 99 5.63 17.77 -34.56
C GLU A 99 4.80 18.96 -35.06
N ALA A 100 4.34 19.84 -34.16
CA ALA A 100 3.59 21.02 -34.54
C ALA A 100 4.41 22.00 -35.39
N GLU A 101 5.70 22.15 -35.12
CA GLU A 101 6.61 22.97 -35.93
C GLU A 101 6.86 22.34 -37.31
N LEU A 102 7.12 21.03 -37.37
CA LEU A 102 7.27 20.32 -38.64
C LEU A 102 6.01 20.44 -39.51
N ASP A 103 4.84 20.29 -38.91
CA ASP A 103 3.56 20.47 -39.59
C ASP A 103 3.37 21.89 -40.14
N ARG A 104 3.79 22.92 -39.38
CA ARG A 104 3.75 24.31 -39.83
C ARG A 104 4.65 24.53 -41.04
N LEU A 105 5.87 23.99 -41.01
CA LEU A 105 6.83 24.08 -42.12
C LEU A 105 6.30 23.37 -43.38
N LEU A 106 5.79 22.14 -43.23
CA LEU A 106 5.20 21.39 -44.34
C LEU A 106 4.01 22.14 -44.97
N LYS A 107 3.13 22.70 -44.15
CA LYS A 107 1.99 23.52 -44.64
C LYS A 107 2.47 24.78 -45.36
N ALA A 108 3.51 25.43 -44.86
CA ALA A 108 4.11 26.59 -45.51
C ALA A 108 4.72 26.24 -46.87
N GLU A 109 5.45 25.12 -46.97
CA GLU A 109 6.04 24.63 -48.21
C GLU A 109 4.96 24.27 -49.24
N GLN A 110 3.93 23.51 -48.83
CA GLN A 110 2.80 23.17 -49.71
C GLN A 110 2.08 24.40 -50.24
N LYS A 111 1.93 25.44 -49.40
CA LYS A 111 1.34 26.71 -49.81
C LYS A 111 2.24 27.42 -50.82
N ALA A 112 3.54 27.52 -50.57
CA ALA A 112 4.50 28.13 -51.50
C ALA A 112 4.49 27.41 -52.86
N ALA A 113 4.47 26.08 -52.88
CA ALA A 113 4.38 25.28 -54.10
C ALA A 113 3.06 25.54 -54.86
N ARG A 114 1.93 25.65 -54.13
CA ARG A 114 0.62 25.98 -54.72
C ARG A 114 0.64 27.38 -55.35
N ASP A 115 1.17 28.36 -54.64
CA ASP A 115 1.25 29.75 -55.09
C ASP A 115 2.16 29.88 -56.33
N ALA A 116 3.29 29.18 -56.36
CA ALA A 116 4.16 29.09 -57.54
C ALA A 116 3.44 28.50 -58.76
N ARG A 117 2.68 27.40 -58.57
CA ARG A 117 1.86 26.81 -59.64
C ARG A 117 0.78 27.77 -60.13
N TYR A 118 0.13 28.51 -59.22
CA TYR A 118 -0.89 29.48 -59.58
C TYR A 118 -0.30 30.65 -60.36
N ALA A 119 0.86 31.17 -59.94
CA ALA A 119 1.60 32.21 -60.64
C ALA A 119 2.02 31.77 -62.05
N ALA A 120 2.58 30.56 -62.20
CA ALA A 120 2.95 29.99 -63.50
C ALA A 120 1.72 29.85 -64.43
N ARG A 121 0.59 29.33 -63.91
CA ARG A 121 -0.66 29.23 -64.68
C ARG A 121 -1.19 30.59 -65.11
N LYS A 122 -1.12 31.61 -64.24
CA LYS A 122 -1.54 32.98 -64.56
C LYS A 122 -0.64 33.61 -65.62
N ALA A 123 0.68 33.44 -65.52
CA ALA A 123 1.63 33.90 -66.53
C ALA A 123 1.31 33.27 -67.90
N ALA A 124 1.19 31.94 -67.96
CA ALA A 124 0.82 31.23 -69.19
C ALA A 124 -0.52 31.70 -69.80
N LYS A 125 -1.52 32.02 -68.96
CA LYS A 125 -2.81 32.58 -69.44
C LYS A 125 -2.66 33.99 -70.00
N LYS A 126 -1.84 34.84 -69.35
CA LYS A 126 -1.55 36.20 -69.82
C LYS A 126 -0.80 36.17 -71.16
N ASP A 127 0.17 35.29 -71.29
CA ASP A 127 0.94 35.12 -72.53
C ASP A 127 0.04 34.62 -73.67
N ARG A 128 -0.84 33.64 -73.41
CA ARG A 128 -1.86 33.21 -74.38
C ARG A 128 -2.77 34.38 -74.82
N ARG A 129 -3.19 35.25 -73.89
CA ARG A 129 -4.05 36.40 -74.21
C ARG A 129 -3.31 37.48 -75.00
N LYS A 130 -2.02 37.71 -74.75
CA LYS A 130 -1.18 38.64 -75.52
C LYS A 130 -0.85 38.10 -76.92
N GLY A 131 -0.63 36.79 -77.06
CA GLY A 131 -0.35 36.15 -78.34
C GLY A 131 -1.57 35.97 -79.25
N GLY A 132 -2.78 35.90 -78.68
CA GLY A 132 -4.05 35.77 -79.40
C GLY A 132 -4.67 37.07 -79.92
N GLY A 133 -3.96 38.20 -79.83
CA GLY A 133 -4.41 39.53 -80.30
C GLY A 133 -3.85 39.95 -81.65
N ARG A 134 -3.45 39.00 -82.52
CA ARG A 134 -3.16 39.26 -83.94
C ARG A 134 -4.15 38.42 -84.76
N GLY A 135 -5.30 38.99 -85.07
CA GLY A 135 -6.33 38.30 -85.83
C GLY A 135 -7.72 38.87 -85.61
N TYR A 136 -7.89 40.14 -85.95
CA TYR A 136 -9.09 40.70 -86.61
C TYR A 136 -8.59 41.80 -87.54
#